data_AF-A0A8C2LMM2-F1
#
_entry.id   AF-A0A8C2LMM2-F1
#
_cell.length_a   1.000
_cell.length_b   1.000
_cell.length_c   1.000
_cell.angle_alpha   90.00
_cell.angle_beta   90.00
_cell.angle_gamma   90.00
#
_symmetry.space_group_name_H-M   'P 1'
#
loop_
_entity.id
_entity.type
_entity.pdbx_description
1 polymer ?
#
loop_
_entity_poly.entity_id
_entity_poly.type
_entity_poly.pdbx_seq_one_letter_code
_entity_poly.pdbx_strand_id
1 'polypeptide(L)'
;MCRCWGPYWGWVPCAPTPWLLLSLVCAAPFGLLGEETRQISMKVISSWPNPQNLLHIRAVGTNSTLHYVWSTLGPPAVVLVATNTTQSALSVNWSLLMSPDPYGGLMVLPKDSIQFSSALVFTREACFCCFATSSILSTSL
;
A
#
# COMPACT_ATOMS: atom_id res chain seq x y z
N MET A 1 15.03 -26.08 -38.02
CA MET A 1 15.48 -27.37 -37.45
C MET A 1 16.68 -27.10 -36.56
N CYS A 2 16.49 -27.02 -35.25
CA CYS A 2 17.61 -26.89 -34.31
C CYS A 2 17.64 -28.16 -33.46
N ARG A 3 18.73 -28.94 -33.63
CA ARG A 3 18.98 -30.20 -32.95
C ARG A 3 19.42 -29.92 -31.51
N CYS A 4 18.79 -30.58 -30.54
CA CYS A 4 19.29 -30.68 -29.17
C CYS A 4 20.34 -31.80 -29.09
N TRP A 5 21.53 -31.48 -28.58
CA TRP A 5 22.49 -32.43 -28.03
C TRP A 5 22.44 -32.31 -26.50
N GLY A 6 22.26 -33.42 -25.77
CA GLY A 6 22.65 -33.54 -24.35
C GLY A 6 24.01 -34.23 -24.25
N PRO A 7 24.47 -34.70 -23.07
CA PRO A 7 24.07 -34.38 -21.69
C PRO A 7 25.29 -33.99 -20.82
N TYR A 8 25.11 -33.19 -19.76
CA TYR A 8 26.11 -33.13 -18.67
C TYR A 8 25.41 -33.24 -17.31
N TRP A 9 25.74 -34.33 -16.64
CA TRP A 9 25.32 -34.68 -15.28
C TRP A 9 26.08 -33.80 -14.30
N GLY A 10 25.42 -32.77 -13.77
CA GLY A 10 25.90 -31.96 -12.66
C GLY A 10 25.09 -32.26 -11.40
N TRP A 11 25.77 -32.62 -10.32
CA TRP A 11 25.17 -32.89 -9.02
C TRP A 11 24.56 -31.60 -8.48
N VAL A 12 23.23 -31.56 -8.34
CA VAL A 12 22.55 -30.46 -7.64
C VAL A 12 22.56 -30.80 -6.15
N PRO A 13 23.18 -29.97 -5.29
CA PRO A 13 23.05 -30.14 -3.84
C PRO A 13 21.58 -30.01 -3.44
N CYS A 14 21.16 -30.89 -2.54
CA CYS A 14 19.81 -31.02 -2.01
C CYS A 14 19.14 -29.64 -1.79
N ALA A 15 17.96 -29.48 -2.38
CA ALA A 15 17.10 -28.32 -2.21
C ALA A 15 16.95 -27.97 -0.73
N PRO A 16 16.92 -26.67 -0.36
CA PRO A 16 16.61 -26.27 1.00
C PRO A 16 15.23 -26.82 1.34
N THR A 17 15.18 -27.59 2.40
CA THR A 17 14.02 -28.32 2.91
C THR A 17 12.74 -27.46 2.95
N PRO A 18 11.55 -28.04 2.70
CA PRO A 18 10.24 -27.35 2.71
C PRO A 18 9.91 -26.57 4.00
N TRP A 19 10.67 -26.78 5.07
CA TRP A 19 10.48 -26.19 6.39
C TRP A 19 10.84 -24.70 6.46
N LEU A 20 11.73 -24.22 5.58
CA LEU A 20 12.11 -22.80 5.52
C LEU A 20 10.99 -21.93 4.92
N LEU A 21 10.13 -22.50 4.08
CA LEU A 21 8.94 -21.79 3.58
C LEU A 21 7.84 -21.71 4.63
N LEU A 22 7.77 -22.69 5.56
CA LEU A 22 6.77 -22.70 6.61
C LEU A 22 7.05 -21.65 7.72
N SER A 23 8.31 -21.33 8.00
CA SER A 23 8.64 -20.26 8.97
C SER A 23 8.30 -18.87 8.47
N LEU A 24 8.28 -18.65 7.15
CA LEU A 24 7.96 -17.35 6.56
C LEU A 24 6.48 -16.98 6.74
N VAL A 25 5.60 -17.98 6.84
CA VAL A 25 4.15 -17.78 7.00
C VAL A 25 3.79 -17.35 8.43
N CYS A 26 4.56 -17.77 9.44
CA CYS A 26 4.30 -17.43 10.85
C CYS A 26 4.92 -16.10 11.31
N ALA A 27 5.72 -15.44 10.46
CA ALA A 27 6.31 -14.13 10.74
C ALA A 27 5.43 -12.97 10.25
N ALA A 28 4.20 -13.24 9.79
CA ALA A 28 3.23 -12.18 9.60
C ALA A 28 2.92 -11.59 11.00
N PRO A 29 3.13 -10.29 11.22
CA PRO A 29 2.92 -9.69 12.53
C PRO A 29 1.47 -9.94 12.95
N PHE A 30 1.30 -10.57 14.12
CA PHE A 30 0.04 -10.63 14.86
C PHE A 30 -0.60 -9.24 15.09
N GLY A 31 0.09 -8.15 14.77
CA GLY A 31 -0.39 -6.77 14.83
C GLY A 31 -1.46 -6.38 13.80
N LEU A 32 -1.86 -7.30 12.90
CA LEU A 32 -3.04 -7.14 12.05
C LEU A 32 -4.10 -8.23 12.34
N LEU A 33 -4.25 -8.68 13.60
CA LEU A 33 -5.54 -9.26 13.98
C LEU A 33 -6.58 -8.17 13.78
N GLY A 34 -7.23 -8.23 12.62
CA GLY A 34 -8.21 -7.25 12.19
C GLY A 34 -9.29 -7.17 13.26
N GLU A 35 -9.39 -5.99 13.85
CA GLU A 35 -10.45 -5.72 14.79
C GLU A 35 -11.80 -5.93 14.09
N GLU A 36 -12.69 -6.72 14.69
CA GLU A 36 -13.90 -7.26 14.05
C GLU A 36 -14.79 -6.15 13.50
N THR A 37 -14.79 -4.98 14.15
CA THR A 37 -15.49 -3.78 13.70
C THR A 37 -14.64 -2.54 13.92
N ARG A 38 -14.67 -1.61 12.97
CA ARG A 38 -14.03 -0.30 13.10
C ARG A 38 -15.06 0.78 12.78
N GLN A 39 -15.07 1.85 13.57
CA GLN A 39 -15.88 3.01 13.29
C GLN A 39 -15.21 3.85 12.20
N ILE A 40 -15.87 3.98 11.06
CA ILE A 40 -15.33 4.69 9.89
C ILE A 40 -15.90 6.09 9.83
N SER A 41 -15.03 7.08 9.69
CA SER A 41 -15.38 8.45 9.32
C SER A 41 -14.65 8.84 8.05
N MET A 42 -15.36 9.47 7.13
CA MET A 42 -14.85 9.89 5.84
C MET A 42 -15.00 11.42 5.73
N LYS A 43 -13.91 12.11 5.41
CA LYS A 43 -13.87 13.57 5.30
C LYS A 43 -13.13 13.98 4.05
N VAL A 44 -13.80 14.73 3.19
CA VAL A 44 -13.16 15.45 2.10
C VAL A 44 -12.52 16.71 2.69
N ILE A 45 -11.22 16.86 2.50
CA ILE A 45 -10.45 18.01 2.94
C ILE A 45 -10.13 18.82 1.69
N SER A 46 -10.76 19.98 1.57
CA SER A 46 -10.51 20.95 0.49
C SER A 46 -9.77 22.17 1.03
N SER A 47 -9.08 22.87 0.14
CA SER A 47 -8.37 24.12 0.45
C SER A 47 -8.83 25.26 -0.46
N TRP A 48 -8.76 26.49 0.03
CA TRP A 48 -8.96 27.70 -0.75
C TRP A 48 -7.59 28.37 -0.97
N PRO A 49 -7.25 28.88 -2.18
CA PRO A 49 -8.12 29.15 -3.34
C PRO A 49 -8.29 28.01 -4.35
N ASN A 50 -7.52 26.92 -4.25
CA ASN A 50 -7.60 25.81 -5.20
C ASN A 50 -8.14 24.55 -4.51
N PRO A 51 -9.39 24.13 -4.79
CA PRO A 51 -9.99 22.97 -4.16
C PRO A 51 -9.29 21.68 -4.60
N GLN A 52 -8.33 21.24 -3.80
CA GLN A 52 -7.67 19.95 -3.96
C GLN A 52 -8.57 18.82 -3.48
N ASN A 53 -8.54 17.70 -4.20
CA ASN A 53 -9.28 16.51 -3.83
C ASN A 53 -8.41 15.64 -2.91
N LEU A 54 -8.52 15.88 -1.61
CA LEU A 54 -7.91 15.05 -0.59
C LEU A 54 -9.02 14.43 0.25
N LEU A 55 -9.02 13.11 0.29
CA LEU A 55 -10.03 12.33 0.97
C LEU A 55 -9.37 11.60 2.14
N HIS A 56 -9.78 11.94 3.35
CA HIS A 56 -9.32 11.27 4.56
C HIS A 56 -10.38 10.27 5.02
N ILE A 57 -10.00 9.00 5.08
CA ILE A 57 -10.77 7.94 5.71
C ILE A 57 -10.06 7.57 7.01
N ARG A 58 -10.79 7.60 8.11
CA ARG A 58 -10.30 7.26 9.44
C ARG A 58 -11.14 6.12 9.99
N ALA A 59 -10.50 4.97 10.22
CA ALA A 59 -11.12 3.78 10.79
C ALA A 59 -10.59 3.55 12.20
N VAL A 60 -11.39 3.95 13.19
CA VAL A 60 -11.08 3.87 14.62
C VAL A 60 -11.49 2.50 15.15
N GLY A 61 -10.53 1.78 15.72
CA GLY A 61 -10.75 0.58 16.51
C GLY A 61 -10.72 0.88 18.01
N THR A 62 -10.60 -0.14 18.85
CA THR A 62 -10.53 -0.06 20.32
C THR A 62 -9.23 0.57 20.77
N ASN A 63 -8.11 0.16 20.17
CA ASN A 63 -6.77 0.59 20.55
C ASN A 63 -5.91 1.02 19.35
N SER A 64 -6.51 1.14 18.17
CA SER A 64 -5.78 1.51 16.96
C SER A 64 -6.61 2.38 16.05
N THR A 65 -5.95 3.23 15.26
CA THR A 65 -6.62 3.96 14.18
C THR A 65 -5.88 3.74 12.88
N LEU A 66 -6.63 3.43 11.83
CA LEU A 66 -6.11 3.39 10.46
C LEU A 66 -6.51 4.67 9.75
N HIS A 67 -5.54 5.34 9.14
CA HIS A 67 -5.73 6.53 8.32
C HIS A 67 -5.40 6.16 6.88
N TYR A 68 -6.37 6.35 5.98
CA TYR A 68 -6.16 6.30 4.55
C TYR A 68 -6.36 7.71 4.01
N VAL A 69 -5.32 8.26 3.39
CA VAL A 69 -5.37 9.59 2.78
C VAL A 69 -5.23 9.42 1.29
N TRP A 70 -6.34 9.53 0.59
CA TRP A 70 -6.41 9.51 -0.86
C TRP A 70 -6.22 10.91 -1.40
N SER A 71 -5.43 11.05 -2.46
CA SER A 71 -5.29 12.31 -3.14
C SER A 71 -5.09 12.14 -4.64
N THR A 72 -5.57 13.12 -5.38
CA THR A 72 -5.26 13.31 -6.81
C THR A 72 -4.35 14.52 -7.03
N LEU A 73 -3.59 14.91 -5.99
CA LEU A 73 -2.49 15.87 -6.07
C LEU A 73 -1.35 15.28 -6.91
N GLY A 74 -1.38 15.49 -8.22
CA GLY A 74 -0.47 14.82 -9.14
C GLY A 74 -0.98 13.41 -9.48
N PRO A 75 -0.12 12.37 -9.47
CA PRO A 75 -0.58 11.00 -9.68
C PRO A 75 -1.51 10.56 -8.55
N PRO A 76 -2.59 9.80 -8.83
CA PRO A 76 -3.44 9.27 -7.77
C PRO A 76 -2.61 8.48 -6.76
N ALA A 77 -2.73 8.83 -5.49
CA ALA A 77 -1.96 8.22 -4.42
C ALA A 77 -2.81 8.00 -3.18
N VAL A 78 -2.45 6.97 -2.42
CA VAL A 78 -3.00 6.71 -1.09
C VAL A 78 -1.86 6.56 -0.09
N VAL A 79 -1.94 7.31 1.01
CA VAL A 79 -1.06 7.14 2.17
C VAL A 79 -1.80 6.34 3.23
N LEU A 80 -1.17 5.28 3.72
CA LEU A 80 -1.68 4.40 4.75
C LEU A 80 -0.88 4.62 6.02
N VAL A 81 -1.55 4.94 7.12
CA VAL A 81 -0.92 5.12 8.44
C VAL A 81 -1.71 4.33 9.48
N ALA A 82 -1.02 3.52 10.27
CA ALA A 82 -1.60 2.83 11.42
C ALA A 82 -1.02 3.41 12.71
N THR A 83 -1.90 3.73 13.66
CA THR A 83 -1.54 4.24 14.99
C THR A 83 -2.03 3.31 16.09
N ASN A 84 -1.38 3.35 17.25
CA ASN A 84 -1.78 2.63 18.47
C ASN A 84 -2.67 3.45 19.41
N THR A 85 -3.35 4.47 18.88
CA THR A 85 -4.26 5.34 19.64
C THR A 85 -5.54 5.58 18.87
N THR A 86 -6.65 5.73 19.59
CA THR A 86 -7.97 6.10 19.04
C THR A 86 -8.14 7.60 18.87
N GLN A 87 -7.17 8.40 19.34
CA GLN A 87 -7.22 9.87 19.33
C GLN A 87 -6.33 10.48 18.25
N SER A 88 -5.74 9.67 17.36
CA SER A 88 -4.89 10.21 16.30
C SER A 88 -5.70 11.01 15.29
N ALA A 89 -5.13 12.14 14.88
CA ALA A 89 -5.74 13.11 13.99
C ALA A 89 -4.80 13.41 12.81
N LEU A 90 -5.40 13.63 11.64
CA LEU A 90 -4.68 14.08 10.44
C LEU A 90 -4.58 15.61 10.47
N SER A 91 -3.36 16.13 10.40
CA SER A 91 -3.05 17.53 10.20
C SER A 91 -2.60 17.75 8.76
N VAL A 92 -3.18 18.75 8.11
CA VAL A 92 -2.88 19.11 6.72
C VAL A 92 -2.50 20.58 6.67
N ASN A 93 -1.25 20.86 6.29
CA ASN A 93 -0.77 22.19 6.01
C ASN A 93 -0.72 22.40 4.50
N TRP A 94 -1.77 23.04 3.96
CA TRP A 94 -1.93 23.27 2.53
C TRP A 94 -0.85 24.17 1.93
N SER A 95 -0.39 25.18 2.67
CA SER A 95 0.65 26.10 2.20
C SER A 95 1.97 25.36 1.98
N LEU A 96 2.34 24.46 2.91
CA LEU A 96 3.52 23.62 2.76
C LEU A 96 3.34 22.56 1.68
N LEU A 97 2.20 21.87 1.66
CA LEU A 97 1.91 20.80 0.71
C LEU A 97 1.95 21.27 -0.77
N MET A 98 1.67 22.55 -1.01
CA MET A 98 1.70 23.19 -2.33
C MET A 98 3.02 23.92 -2.61
N SER A 99 3.95 23.93 -1.66
CA SER A 99 5.26 24.54 -1.83
C SER A 99 6.22 23.60 -2.57
N PRO A 100 7.36 24.11 -3.08
CA PRO A 100 8.38 23.27 -3.71
C PRO A 100 8.96 22.18 -2.80
N ASP A 101 8.87 22.36 -1.48
CA ASP A 101 9.26 21.36 -0.47
C ASP A 101 8.03 20.95 0.37
N PRO A 102 7.26 19.94 -0.09
CA PRO A 102 6.02 19.53 0.56
C PRO A 102 6.23 18.69 1.82
N TYR A 103 7.48 18.49 2.26
CA TYR A 103 7.78 17.65 3.41
C TYR A 103 7.08 18.17 4.67
N GLY A 104 6.34 17.28 5.34
CA GLY A 104 5.58 17.62 6.54
C GLY A 104 4.27 18.39 6.29
N GLY A 105 3.88 18.61 5.03
CA GLY A 105 2.56 19.16 4.68
C GLY A 105 1.39 18.25 5.09
N LEU A 106 1.65 16.95 5.24
CA LEU A 106 0.69 15.95 5.70
C LEU A 106 1.28 15.20 6.91
N MET A 107 0.65 15.29 8.07
CA MET A 107 1.12 14.60 9.28
C MET A 107 -0.03 13.97 10.05
N VAL A 108 0.20 12.77 10.59
CA VAL A 108 -0.68 12.16 11.60
C VAL A 108 -0.07 12.41 12.97
N LEU A 109 -0.87 12.96 13.88
CA LEU A 109 -0.44 13.28 15.25
C LEU A 109 -1.21 12.41 16.25
N PRO A 110 -0.57 12.01 17.37
CA PRO A 110 0.85 12.22 17.71
C PRO A 110 1.78 11.28 16.93
N LYS A 111 2.98 11.76 16.55
CA LYS A 111 3.92 11.01 15.70
C LYS A 111 4.41 9.72 16.36
N ASP A 112 4.59 9.72 17.67
CA ASP A 112 5.08 8.57 18.44
C ASP A 112 4.06 7.41 18.49
N SER A 113 2.80 7.68 18.14
CA SER A 113 1.77 6.65 18.06
C SER A 113 1.80 5.84 16.76
N ILE A 114 2.55 6.30 15.75
CA ILE A 114 2.59 5.67 14.42
C ILE A 114 3.37 4.36 14.50
N GLN A 115 2.68 3.26 14.23
CA GLN A 115 3.26 1.91 14.19
C GLN A 115 3.66 1.53 12.76
N PHE A 116 2.94 2.06 11.77
CA PHE A 116 3.19 1.78 10.36
C PHE A 116 2.82 2.99 9.50
N SER A 117 3.64 3.25 8.48
CA SER A 117 3.36 4.25 7.46
C SER A 117 3.86 3.78 6.10
N SER A 118 3.02 3.84 5.08
CA SER A 118 3.39 3.53 3.70
C SER A 118 2.56 4.36 2.72
N ALA A 119 2.97 4.39 1.46
CA ALA A 119 2.26 5.06 0.39
C ALA A 119 2.21 4.18 -0.85
N LEU A 120 1.08 4.21 -1.55
CA LEU A 120 0.89 3.60 -2.85
C LEU A 120 0.57 4.70 -3.85
N VAL A 121 1.32 4.75 -4.95
CA VAL A 121 1.16 5.74 -6.01
C VAL A 121 0.84 5.04 -7.32
N PHE A 122 -0.27 5.43 -7.94
CA PHE A 122 -0.72 4.93 -9.23
C PHE A 122 -0.15 5.84 -10.32
N THR A 123 1.01 5.47 -10.86
CA THR A 123 1.77 6.36 -11.74
C THR A 123 1.39 6.28 -13.22
N ARG A 124 0.82 5.17 -13.69
CA ARG A 124 0.56 4.94 -15.12
C ARG A 124 -0.66 4.07 -15.34
N GLU A 125 -1.41 4.40 -16.38
CA GLU A 125 -2.40 3.52 -16.98
C GLU A 125 -1.69 2.71 -18.08
N ALA A 126 -1.70 1.39 -17.97
CA ALA A 126 -1.10 0.53 -18.99
C ALA A 126 -2.12 0.27 -20.10
N CYS A 127 -1.86 0.77 -21.31
CA CYS A 127 -2.64 0.41 -22.50
C CYS A 127 -1.93 -0.73 -23.23
N PHE A 128 -2.62 -1.86 -23.39
CA PHE A 128 -2.13 -3.00 -24.15
C PHE A 128 -2.85 -3.08 -25.50
N CYS A 129 -2.13 -2.91 -26.60
CA CYS A 129 -2.62 -3.22 -27.93
C CYS A 129 -2.64 -4.75 -28.10
N CYS A 130 -3.79 -5.39 -27.91
CA CYS A 130 -3.95 -6.82 -28.16
C CYS A 130 -3.94 -7.12 -29.67
N PHE A 131 -2.76 -7.24 -30.28
CA PHE A 131 -2.62 -7.94 -31.55
C PHE A 131 -2.38 -9.43 -31.26
N ALA A 132 -3.48 -10.19 -31.20
CA ALA A 132 -3.55 -11.65 -31.25
C ALA A 132 -2.33 -12.42 -30.70
N THR A 133 -1.95 -12.17 -29.44
CA THR A 133 -1.12 -13.12 -28.69
C THR A 133 -2.06 -14.03 -27.90
N SER A 134 -2.34 -15.19 -28.48
CA SER A 134 -2.86 -16.33 -27.72
C SER A 134 -1.98 -16.58 -26.49
N SER A 135 -2.63 -17.02 -25.41
CA SER A 135 -2.06 -17.57 -24.16
C SER A 135 -1.37 -16.60 -23.19
N ILE A 136 -2.17 -15.89 -22.37
CA ILE A 136 -1.99 -15.79 -20.89
C ILE A 136 -3.36 -15.79 -20.16
N LEU A 137 -4.47 -15.45 -20.83
CA LEU A 137 -5.80 -15.31 -20.21
C LEU A 137 -6.71 -16.56 -20.23
N SER A 138 -6.17 -17.76 -20.50
CA SER A 138 -6.97 -18.99 -20.39
C SER A 138 -6.61 -19.73 -19.11
N THR A 139 -7.23 -19.33 -18.00
CA THR A 139 -7.42 -20.21 -16.84
C THR A 139 -8.90 -20.53 -16.75
N SER A 140 -9.18 -21.74 -17.25
CA SER A 140 -10.30 -22.65 -17.09
C SER A 140 -11.30 -22.36 -15.95
N LEU A 141 -12.58 -22.31 -16.33
CA LEU A 141 -13.71 -22.76 -15.49
C LEU A 141 -13.94 -24.26 -15.74
#